data_AF-A0A7J6NZN6-F1
#
_entry.id   AF-A0A7J6NZN6-F1
#
_cell.length_a   1.000
_cell.length_b   1.000
_cell.length_c   1.000
_cell.angle_alpha   90.00
_cell.angle_beta   90.00
_cell.angle_gamma   90.00
#
_symmetry.space_group_name_H-M   'P 1'
#
loop_
_entity.id
_entity.type
_entity.pdbx_description
1 polymer ?
#
loop_
_entity_poly.entity_id
_entity_poly.type
_entity_poly.pdbx_seq_one_letter_code
_entity_poly.pdbx_strand_id
1 'polypeptide(L)'
;MAGQAEKKNKARAEQLTKYYFFAVAIVNSIYISYKVLPQWNTFDAYNILGFILFSVVSYFTYNSIISSLKLGVPADSSNDLFIINLTTQFLVTFTSYGWYLYLTVPAYLLYKAGLFIKDYAFAGAGQEEETEESEEQRRKREKREAKKERH
;
A
#
# COMPACT_ATOMS: atom_id res chain seq x y z
N MET A 1 -24.83 -20.65 -0.68
CA MET A 1 -24.57 -19.41 0.09
C MET A 1 -23.20 -18.76 -0.19
N ALA A 2 -22.26 -19.43 -0.88
CA ALA A 2 -20.94 -18.87 -1.21
C ALA A 2 -20.98 -17.61 -2.13
N GLY A 3 -21.86 -17.58 -3.13
CA GLY A 3 -21.92 -16.46 -4.09
C GLY A 3 -22.43 -15.12 -3.54
N GLN A 4 -23.16 -15.11 -2.42
CA GLN A 4 -23.62 -13.86 -1.79
C GLN A 4 -22.49 -13.14 -1.05
N ALA A 5 -21.60 -13.88 -0.38
CA ALA A 5 -20.42 -13.32 0.26
C ALA A 5 -19.46 -12.71 -0.76
N GLU A 6 -19.25 -13.40 -1.89
CA GLU A 6 -18.41 -12.94 -2.99
C GLU A 6 -18.96 -11.67 -3.66
N LYS A 7 -20.28 -11.62 -3.88
CA LYS A 7 -20.98 -10.44 -4.42
C LYS A 7 -20.90 -9.24 -3.47
N LYS A 8 -21.03 -9.47 -2.16
CA LYS A 8 -20.89 -8.42 -1.13
C LYS A 8 -19.45 -7.90 -1.04
N ASN A 9 -18.46 -8.77 -1.19
CA ASN A 9 -17.05 -8.39 -1.21
C ASN A 9 -16.70 -7.57 -2.46
N LYS A 10 -17.18 -7.96 -3.66
CA LYS A 10 -17.02 -7.17 -4.89
C LYS A 10 -17.64 -5.77 -4.78
N ALA A 11 -18.87 -5.66 -4.28
CA ALA A 11 -19.53 -4.36 -4.10
C ALA A 11 -18.76 -3.44 -3.12
N ARG A 12 -18.21 -4.00 -2.04
CA ARG A 12 -17.32 -3.27 -1.12
C ARG A 12 -16.02 -2.84 -1.80
N ALA A 13 -15.39 -3.74 -2.55
CA ALA A 13 -14.14 -3.45 -3.27
C ALA A 13 -14.33 -2.32 -4.29
N GLU A 14 -15.43 -2.33 -5.04
CA GLU A 14 -15.76 -1.27 -6.00
C GLU A 14 -16.02 0.08 -5.32
N GLN A 15 -16.73 0.11 -4.19
CA GLN A 15 -16.92 1.35 -3.42
C GLN A 15 -15.59 1.87 -2.88
N LEU A 16 -14.80 1.02 -2.22
CA LEU A 16 -13.50 1.40 -1.66
C LEU A 16 -12.55 1.91 -2.74
N THR A 17 -12.50 1.25 -3.90
CA THR A 17 -11.70 1.69 -5.05
C THR A 17 -12.05 3.12 -5.48
N LYS A 18 -13.35 3.44 -5.56
CA LYS A 18 -13.80 4.80 -5.87
C LYS A 18 -13.35 5.82 -4.83
N TYR A 19 -13.45 5.50 -3.53
CA TYR A 19 -12.99 6.38 -2.46
C TYR A 19 -11.49 6.66 -2.54
N TYR A 20 -10.66 5.62 -2.76
CA TYR A 20 -9.21 5.80 -2.89
C TYR A 20 -8.85 6.64 -4.13
N PHE A 21 -9.51 6.40 -5.25
CA PHE A 21 -9.32 7.21 -6.46
C PHE A 21 -9.68 8.68 -6.22
N PHE A 22 -10.83 8.97 -5.60
CA PHE A 22 -11.23 10.34 -5.27
C PHE A 22 -10.26 11.01 -4.29
N ALA A 23 -9.76 10.29 -3.28
CA ALA A 23 -8.78 10.81 -2.34
C ALA A 23 -7.48 11.24 -3.05
N VAL A 24 -6.95 10.40 -3.95
CA VAL A 24 -5.78 10.73 -4.77
C VAL A 24 -6.05 11.92 -5.68
N ALA A 25 -7.21 11.97 -6.33
CA ALA A 25 -7.58 13.06 -7.24
C ALA A 25 -7.68 14.40 -6.51
N ILE A 26 -8.27 14.43 -5.30
CA ILE A 26 -8.40 15.64 -4.49
C ILE A 26 -7.02 16.15 -4.07
N VAL A 27 -6.17 15.29 -3.52
CA VAL A 27 -4.84 15.70 -3.03
C VAL A 27 -3.94 16.16 -4.18
N ASN A 28 -3.98 15.50 -5.33
CA ASN A 28 -3.27 15.97 -6.52
C ASN A 28 -3.80 17.31 -7.05
N SER A 29 -5.13 17.49 -7.04
CA SER A 29 -5.74 18.76 -7.45
C SER A 29 -5.27 19.90 -6.54
N ILE A 30 -5.26 19.68 -5.22
CA ILE A 30 -4.76 20.65 -4.23
C ILE A 30 -3.28 20.96 -4.47
N TYR A 31 -2.45 19.93 -4.67
CA TYR A 31 -1.02 20.09 -4.96
C TYR A 31 -0.77 20.94 -6.21
N ILE A 32 -1.50 20.64 -7.30
CA ILE A 32 -1.38 21.36 -8.56
C ILE A 32 -1.84 22.82 -8.38
N SER A 33 -3.00 23.04 -7.76
CA SER A 33 -3.55 24.38 -7.59
C SER A 33 -2.69 25.28 -6.70
N TYR A 34 -2.15 24.76 -5.61
CA TYR A 34 -1.40 25.57 -4.63
C TYR A 34 0.09 25.71 -4.93
N LYS A 35 0.72 24.70 -5.55
CA LYS A 35 2.18 24.66 -5.71
C LYS A 35 2.62 24.80 -7.16
N VAL A 36 1.93 24.14 -8.09
CA VAL A 36 2.28 24.11 -9.52
C VAL A 36 1.83 25.37 -10.24
N LEU A 37 0.57 25.80 -10.07
CA LEU A 37 0.05 26.98 -10.77
C LEU A 37 0.78 28.30 -10.42
N PRO A 38 1.08 28.61 -9.14
CA PRO A 38 1.73 29.88 -8.79
C PRO A 38 3.21 29.92 -9.17
N GLN A 39 3.87 28.77 -9.31
CA GLN A 39 5.31 28.65 -9.57
C GLN A 39 5.60 28.19 -11.01
N TRP A 40 4.68 28.39 -11.95
CA TRP A 40 4.77 27.87 -13.33
C TRP A 40 6.08 28.24 -14.05
N ASN A 41 6.63 29.43 -13.79
CA ASN A 41 7.89 29.91 -14.36
C ASN A 41 9.14 29.53 -13.56
N THR A 42 8.97 29.05 -12.33
CA THR A 42 10.06 28.65 -11.43
C THR A 42 9.82 27.23 -10.99
N PHE A 43 9.60 26.37 -11.99
CA PHE A 43 9.29 24.98 -11.78
C PHE A 43 10.55 24.24 -11.34
N ASP A 44 10.80 24.33 -10.04
CA ASP A 44 11.98 23.76 -9.41
C ASP A 44 11.95 22.23 -9.60
N ALA A 45 13.09 21.65 -10.01
CA ALA A 45 13.18 20.22 -10.36
C ALA A 45 12.67 19.31 -9.23
N TYR A 46 12.80 19.79 -7.98
CA TYR A 46 12.29 19.14 -6.77
C TYR A 46 10.76 18.99 -6.76
N ASN A 47 9.99 19.95 -7.26
CA ASN A 47 8.52 19.85 -7.30
C ASN A 47 8.04 18.85 -8.35
N ILE A 48 8.74 18.73 -9.48
CA ILE A 48 8.49 17.71 -10.52
C ILE A 48 8.81 16.33 -9.96
N LEU A 49 9.99 16.18 -9.38
CA LEU A 49 10.45 14.91 -8.83
C LEU A 49 9.50 14.44 -7.73
N GLY A 50 9.10 15.33 -6.82
CA GLY A 50 8.09 15.03 -5.80
C GLY A 50 6.76 14.58 -6.42
N PHE A 51 6.25 15.30 -7.43
CA PHE A 51 4.99 14.93 -8.09
C PHE A 51 5.05 13.55 -8.75
N ILE A 52 6.13 13.25 -9.49
CA ILE A 52 6.34 11.94 -10.11
C ILE A 52 6.37 10.86 -9.04
N LEU A 53 7.10 11.08 -7.95
CA LEU A 53 7.30 10.09 -6.91
C LEU A 53 6.02 9.82 -6.11
N PHE A 54 5.28 10.86 -5.71
CA PHE A 54 3.95 10.73 -5.10
C PHE A 54 2.99 9.95 -6.00
N SER A 55 3.04 10.20 -7.30
CA SER A 55 2.23 9.50 -8.30
C SER A 55 2.59 8.02 -8.38
N VAL A 56 3.88 7.68 -8.41
CA VAL A 56 4.37 6.30 -8.43
C VAL A 56 3.96 5.53 -7.18
N VAL A 57 4.14 6.11 -6.00
CA VAL A 57 3.79 5.46 -4.72
C VAL A 57 2.29 5.30 -4.59
N SER A 58 1.52 6.33 -4.94
CA SER A 58 0.06 6.26 -4.95
C SER A 58 -0.43 5.19 -5.92
N TYR A 59 0.16 5.10 -7.11
CA TYR A 59 -0.16 4.06 -8.08
C TYR A 59 0.13 2.66 -7.54
N PHE A 60 1.31 2.46 -6.94
CA PHE A 60 1.70 1.16 -6.41
C PHE A 60 0.81 0.71 -5.25
N THR A 61 0.61 1.58 -4.26
CA THR A 61 -0.23 1.30 -3.08
C THR A 61 -1.69 1.08 -3.47
N TYR A 62 -2.22 1.89 -4.38
CA TYR A 62 -3.56 1.71 -4.95
C TYR A 62 -3.72 0.34 -5.64
N ASN A 63 -2.76 -0.04 -6.49
CA ASN A 63 -2.80 -1.36 -7.13
C ASN A 63 -2.67 -2.51 -6.13
N SER A 64 -1.84 -2.36 -5.10
CA SER A 64 -1.71 -3.34 -4.03
C SER A 64 -3.02 -3.50 -3.25
N ILE A 65 -3.69 -2.39 -2.91
CA ILE A 65 -4.98 -2.40 -2.21
C ILE A 65 -6.06 -3.08 -3.07
N ILE A 66 -6.12 -2.77 -4.37
CA ILE A 66 -7.08 -3.42 -5.29
C ILE A 66 -6.84 -4.92 -5.38
N SER A 67 -5.59 -5.35 -5.48
CA SER A 67 -5.25 -6.78 -5.53
C SER A 67 -5.69 -7.50 -4.25
N SER A 68 -5.41 -6.93 -3.07
CA SER A 68 -5.88 -7.47 -1.79
C SER A 68 -7.41 -7.49 -1.67
N LEU A 69 -8.08 -6.41 -2.10
CA LEU A 69 -9.55 -6.33 -2.11
C LEU A 69 -10.18 -7.38 -3.04
N LYS A 70 -9.58 -7.66 -4.20
CA LYS A 70 -10.03 -8.70 -5.14
C LYS A 70 -9.86 -10.10 -4.57
N LEU A 71 -8.80 -10.34 -3.80
CA LEU A 71 -8.53 -11.61 -3.11
C LEU A 71 -9.37 -11.77 -1.82
N GLY A 72 -10.10 -10.73 -1.40
CA GLY A 72 -10.91 -10.73 -0.19
C GLY A 72 -10.08 -10.69 1.10
N VAL A 73 -8.81 -10.31 1.02
CA VAL A 73 -7.87 -10.22 2.15
C VAL A 73 -7.73 -8.74 2.57
N PRO A 74 -7.69 -8.43 3.88
CA PRO A 74 -7.44 -7.06 4.34
C PRO A 74 -6.08 -6.54 3.85
N ALA A 75 -6.05 -5.29 3.41
CA ALA A 75 -4.89 -4.64 2.79
C ALA A 75 -4.15 -3.72 3.76
N ASP A 76 -3.95 -4.15 5.00
CA ASP A 76 -3.61 -3.27 6.13
C ASP A 76 -2.31 -2.48 5.87
N SER A 77 -1.20 -3.16 5.53
CA SER A 77 0.08 -2.49 5.30
C SER A 77 0.07 -1.53 4.10
N SER A 78 -0.64 -1.87 3.03
CA SER A 78 -0.72 -1.03 1.82
C SER A 78 -1.65 0.17 2.02
N ASN A 79 -2.67 0.03 2.86
CA ASN A 79 -3.57 1.11 3.25
C ASN A 79 -2.86 2.14 4.13
N ASP A 80 -2.11 1.68 5.14
CA ASP A 80 -1.33 2.57 6.01
C ASP A 80 -0.32 3.40 5.20
N LEU A 81 0.38 2.76 4.27
CA LEU A 81 1.32 3.45 3.37
C LEU A 81 0.61 4.43 2.43
N PHE A 82 -0.57 4.09 1.92
CA PHE A 82 -1.37 4.99 1.10
C PHE A 82 -1.80 6.24 1.86
N ILE A 83 -2.27 6.08 3.11
CA ILE A 83 -2.69 7.18 3.98
C ILE A 83 -1.49 8.07 4.34
N ILE A 84 -0.36 7.47 4.72
CA ILE A 84 0.88 8.20 5.01
C ILE A 84 1.32 8.98 3.77
N ASN A 85 1.27 8.38 2.58
CA ASN A 85 1.65 9.02 1.34
C ASN A 85 0.77 10.24 1.02
N LEU A 86 -0.55 10.10 1.10
CA LEU A 86 -1.50 11.21 0.89
C LEU A 86 -1.33 12.32 1.92
N THR A 87 -1.18 11.96 3.19
CA THR A 87 -0.98 12.93 4.28
C THR A 87 0.32 13.69 4.09
N THR A 88 1.39 12.99 3.69
CA THR A 88 2.69 13.60 3.38
C THR A 88 2.60 14.52 2.16
N GLN A 89 1.90 14.11 1.09
CA GLN A 89 1.68 14.94 -0.09
C GLN A 89 0.93 16.23 0.26
N PHE A 90 -0.10 16.11 1.10
CA PHE A 90 -0.84 17.26 1.60
C PHE A 90 0.06 18.18 2.43
N LEU A 91 0.81 17.67 3.40
CA LEU A 91 1.71 18.47 4.24
C LEU A 91 2.83 19.16 3.43
N VAL A 92 3.42 18.47 2.45
CA VAL A 92 4.43 19.02 1.53
C VAL A 92 3.86 20.12 0.63
N THR A 93 2.55 20.15 0.42
CA THR A 93 1.89 21.23 -0.32
C THR A 93 1.98 22.56 0.43
N PHE A 94 1.87 22.54 1.76
CA PHE A 94 1.84 23.75 2.59
C PHE A 94 3.16 24.07 3.28
N THR A 95 4.05 23.08 3.47
CA THR A 95 5.26 23.25 4.29
C THR A 95 6.51 22.68 3.60
N SER A 96 7.58 23.47 3.53
CA SER A 96 8.89 23.04 3.00
C SER A 96 9.59 21.99 3.88
N TYR A 97 9.22 21.85 5.15
CA TYR A 97 9.73 20.82 6.07
C TYR A 97 9.16 19.42 5.81
N GLY A 98 8.09 19.29 5.02
CA GLY A 98 7.51 17.99 4.67
C GLY A 98 8.46 17.07 3.90
N TRP A 99 9.53 17.63 3.32
CA TRP A 99 10.61 16.87 2.68
C TRP A 99 11.33 15.89 3.60
N TYR A 100 11.37 16.13 4.92
CA TYR A 100 12.00 15.19 5.86
C TYR A 100 11.16 13.94 6.12
N LEU A 101 9.83 14.07 6.14
CA LEU A 101 8.93 12.91 6.10
C LEU A 101 9.13 12.11 4.82
N TYR A 102 9.61 12.76 3.76
CA TYR A 102 9.85 12.17 2.44
C TYR A 102 11.07 11.24 2.36
N LEU A 103 11.92 11.16 3.40
CA LEU A 103 12.97 10.13 3.53
C LEU A 103 12.39 8.73 3.79
N THR A 104 11.18 8.65 4.33
CA THR A 104 10.50 7.37 4.60
C THR A 104 10.12 6.62 3.32
N VAL A 105 9.87 7.34 2.23
CA VAL A 105 9.43 6.79 0.95
C VAL A 105 10.55 6.05 0.20
N PRO A 106 11.74 6.64 -0.06
CA PRO A 106 12.87 5.91 -0.60
C PRO A 106 13.37 4.85 0.39
N ALA A 107 13.24 5.05 1.72
CA ALA A 107 13.54 3.99 2.68
C ALA A 107 12.59 2.77 2.53
N TYR A 108 11.29 3.00 2.32
CA TYR A 108 10.34 1.93 2.06
C TYR A 108 10.54 1.27 0.69
N LEU A 109 10.86 2.06 -0.35
CA LEU A 109 11.21 1.55 -1.68
C LEU A 109 12.49 0.71 -1.64
N LEU A 110 13.53 1.15 -0.93
CA LEU A 110 14.75 0.38 -0.70
C LEU A 110 14.47 -0.89 0.09
N TYR A 111 13.59 -0.82 1.10
CA TYR A 111 13.16 -2.01 1.85
C TYR A 111 12.45 -3.02 0.93
N LYS A 112 11.50 -2.58 0.10
CA LYS A 112 10.79 -3.46 -0.84
C LYS A 112 11.68 -3.97 -1.97
N ALA A 113 12.54 -3.12 -2.53
CA ALA A 113 13.52 -3.54 -3.52
C ALA A 113 14.51 -4.54 -2.91
N GLY A 114 14.90 -4.33 -1.65
CA GLY A 114 15.70 -5.27 -0.86
C GLY A 114 15.00 -6.61 -0.66
N LEU A 115 13.70 -6.61 -0.33
CA LEU A 115 12.90 -7.85 -0.28
C LEU A 115 12.81 -8.51 -1.65
N PHE A 116 12.56 -7.77 -2.72
CA PHE A 116 12.47 -8.33 -4.08
C PHE A 116 13.81 -8.92 -4.55
N ILE A 117 14.92 -8.25 -4.23
CA ILE A 117 16.27 -8.76 -4.49
C ILE A 117 16.58 -9.95 -3.60
N LYS A 118 16.16 -9.95 -2.34
CA LYS A 118 16.27 -11.11 -1.44
C LYS A 118 15.47 -12.28 -2.01
N ASP A 119 14.21 -12.10 -2.35
CA ASP A 119 13.36 -13.14 -2.91
C ASP A 119 13.92 -13.65 -4.25
N TYR A 120 14.48 -12.78 -5.10
CA TYR A 120 15.12 -13.19 -6.35
C TYR A 120 16.47 -13.89 -6.16
N ALA A 121 17.30 -13.44 -5.21
CA ALA A 121 18.61 -14.01 -4.92
C ALA A 121 18.55 -15.28 -4.07
N PHE A 122 17.53 -15.40 -3.20
CA PHE A 122 17.27 -16.52 -2.30
C PHE A 122 16.08 -17.40 -2.75
N ALA A 123 15.47 -17.15 -3.92
CA ALA A 123 14.53 -18.08 -4.56
C ALA A 123 15.15 -19.46 -4.88
N GLY A 124 16.47 -19.59 -4.80
CA GLY A 124 17.17 -20.87 -4.82
C GLY A 124 17.45 -21.50 -3.44
N ALA A 125 17.18 -20.80 -2.33
CA ALA A 125 17.64 -21.18 -0.99
C ALA A 125 16.55 -21.16 0.11
N GLY A 126 15.34 -20.70 -0.17
CA GLY A 126 14.31 -20.41 0.84
C GLY A 126 13.08 -21.32 0.89
N GLN A 127 13.10 -22.52 0.29
CA GLN A 127 11.96 -23.44 0.35
C GLN A 127 11.72 -24.05 1.75
N GLU A 128 12.67 -23.93 2.68
CA GLU A 128 12.57 -24.58 4.00
C GLU A 128 11.83 -23.72 5.05
N GLU A 129 11.99 -22.38 5.07
CA GLU A 129 11.44 -21.55 6.15
C GLU A 129 9.92 -21.27 6.04
N GLU A 130 9.37 -21.09 4.83
CA GLU A 130 7.91 -20.89 4.64
C GLU A 130 7.11 -22.18 4.91
N THR A 131 7.76 -23.34 4.78
CA THR A 131 7.13 -24.64 5.01
C THR A 131 6.97 -24.90 6.51
N GLU A 132 7.96 -24.55 7.33
CA GLU A 132 7.92 -24.75 8.79
C GLU A 132 6.91 -23.85 9.49
N GLU A 133 6.84 -22.56 9.13
CA GLU A 133 5.90 -21.63 9.78
C GLU A 133 4.42 -21.97 9.43
N SER A 134 4.20 -22.42 8.19
CA SER A 134 2.90 -22.92 7.71
C SER A 134 2.47 -24.21 8.41
N GLU A 135 3.38 -25.18 8.60
CA GLU A 135 3.09 -26.43 9.33
C GLU A 135 2.84 -26.21 10.82
N GLU A 136 3.58 -25.32 11.48
CA GLU A 136 3.39 -25.04 12.90
C GLU A 136 2.04 -24.34 13.16
N GLN A 137 1.66 -23.40 12.29
CA GLN A 137 0.35 -22.75 12.35
C GLN A 137 -0.81 -23.73 12.07
N ARG A 138 -0.62 -24.68 11.16
CA ARG A 138 -1.60 -25.75 10.86
C ARG A 138 -1.77 -26.71 12.03
N ARG A 139 -0.66 -27.15 12.64
CA ARG A 139 -0.66 -27.98 13.86
C ARG A 139 -1.29 -27.27 15.07
N LYS A 140 -1.11 -25.95 15.22
CA LYS A 140 -1.77 -25.16 16.26
C LYS A 140 -3.28 -25.03 16.04
N ARG A 141 -3.77 -24.96 14.79
CA ARG A 141 -5.21 -24.97 14.48
C ARG A 141 -5.83 -26.33 14.76
N GLU A 142 -5.23 -27.41 14.29
CA GLU A 142 -5.75 -28.77 14.50
C GLU A 142 -5.84 -29.13 15.99
N LYS A 143 -4.85 -28.75 16.81
CA LYS A 143 -4.90 -28.95 18.27
C LYS A 143 -6.01 -28.15 18.96
N ARG A 144 -6.40 -27.00 18.42
CA ARG A 144 -7.51 -26.19 18.94
C ARG A 144 -8.88 -26.75 18.53
N GLU A 145 -8.97 -27.35 17.35
CA GLU A 145 -10.20 -27.97 16.84
C GLU A 145 -10.47 -29.32 17.54
N ALA A 146 -9.46 -30.18 17.70
CA ALA A 146 -9.59 -31.44 18.44
C ALA A 146 -9.94 -31.26 19.93
N LYS A 147 -9.63 -30.10 20.52
CA LYS A 147 -10.05 -29.75 21.89
C LYS A 147 -11.51 -29.30 21.98
N LYS A 148 -12.10 -28.82 20.89
CA LYS A 148 -13.51 -28.39 20.83
C LYS A 148 -14.47 -29.55 20.56
N GLU A 149 -14.00 -30.60 19.88
CA GLU A 149 -14.82 -31.80 19.60
C GLU A 149 -14.89 -32.80 20.78
N ARG A 150 -14.08 -32.61 21.83
CA ARG A 150 -14.08 -33.46 23.03
C ARG A 150 -14.95 -32.94 24.18
N HIS A 151 -15.77 -31.92 23.95
CA HIS A 151 -16.64 -31.29 24.94
C HIS A 151 -18.07 -31.19 24.44
#